data_AF-A0A395HM98-F1
#
_entry.id   AF-A0A395HM98-F1
#
_cell.length_a   1.000
_cell.length_b   1.000
_cell.length_c   1.000
_cell.angle_alpha   90.00
_cell.angle_beta   90.00
_cell.angle_gamma   90.00
#
_symmetry.space_group_name_H-M   'P 1'
#
loop_
_entity.id
_entity.type
_entity.pdbx_description
1 polymer ?
#
loop_
_entity_poly.entity_id
_entity_poly.type
_entity_poly.pdbx_seq_one_letter_code
_entity_poly.pdbx_strand_id
1 'polypeptide(L)'
;MAVSSRPITSIVLLTLFGGLGALIMVLRLFLRKYRRQRFEAGDYCTFFCLVTLLSCVGLLTAVSSITLGRDAVLEAQHLTDELFNDQLLKNKMLVAHQAIFRAYLWGQKAIVLLFISRVLQGLPWPFIFVRISWAILILSFGAVELEMFMVCEYRKKKPCLDRVQQLVTYILLNGLTDLMLIALPLPWLVRVKRPWYRRIQLIALFSVGFLCIIATILRAPIHGDTQDLVGQGYWTAVEFLSSAIVANFPTLYSLRRARKDETPVYPESPYPMRAGGSKSRSATSIELQEALDMDRVNSNARSANITSQASIEPLFLSDPERDSTRAEGVRSRV
;
A
#
# COMPACT_ATOMS: atom_id res chain seq x y z
N MET A 1 -15.75 38.27 -27.29
CA MET A 1 -15.01 38.21 -26.01
C MET A 1 -14.68 36.75 -25.74
N ALA A 2 -13.46 36.32 -26.04
CA ALA A 2 -13.03 34.95 -25.76
C ALA A 2 -12.25 34.97 -24.45
N VAL A 3 -12.93 34.64 -23.34
CA VAL A 3 -12.23 34.19 -22.13
C VAL A 3 -11.28 33.08 -22.58
N SER A 4 -10.00 33.20 -22.24
CA SER A 4 -9.02 32.16 -22.56
C SER A 4 -9.53 30.85 -21.96
N SER A 5 -9.99 29.92 -22.81
CA SER A 5 -10.53 28.61 -22.39
C SER A 5 -9.46 27.69 -21.79
N ARG A 6 -8.21 28.09 -21.96
CA ARG A 6 -6.97 27.41 -21.60
C ARG A 6 -6.79 27.15 -20.09
N PRO A 7 -6.91 28.12 -19.17
CA PRO A 7 -6.86 27.87 -17.73
C PRO A 7 -7.98 26.94 -17.24
N ILE A 8 -9.19 27.08 -17.79
CA ILE A 8 -10.36 26.28 -17.36
C ILE A 8 -10.15 24.81 -17.72
N THR A 9 -9.67 24.51 -18.92
CA THR A 9 -9.40 23.12 -19.33
C THR A 9 -8.31 22.48 -18.47
N SER A 10 -7.24 23.20 -18.13
CA SER A 10 -6.20 22.71 -17.23
C SER A 10 -6.74 22.40 -15.82
N ILE A 11 -7.61 23.24 -15.27
CA ILE A 11 -8.25 22.99 -13.96
C ILE A 11 -9.08 21.70 -14.03
N VAL A 12 -9.97 21.59 -15.02
CA VAL A 12 -10.87 20.43 -15.15
C VAL A 12 -10.06 19.15 -15.28
N LEU A 13 -9.04 19.13 -16.13
CA LEU A 13 -8.17 17.96 -16.30
C LEU A 13 -7.46 17.59 -15.00
N LEU A 14 -6.88 18.56 -14.29
CA LEU A 14 -6.17 18.33 -13.04
C LEU A 14 -7.10 17.77 -11.96
N THR A 15 -8.29 18.35 -11.80
CA THR A 15 -9.26 17.92 -10.79
C THR A 15 -9.79 16.52 -11.11
N LEU A 16 -10.06 16.21 -12.38
CA LEU A 16 -10.54 14.88 -12.78
C LEU A 16 -9.47 13.80 -12.58
N PHE A 17 -8.24 14.02 -13.08
CA PHE A 17 -7.16 13.05 -12.97
C PHE A 17 -6.67 12.91 -11.53
N GLY A 18 -6.55 14.02 -10.80
CA GLY A 18 -6.23 14.03 -9.37
C GLY A 18 -7.31 13.33 -8.54
N GLY A 19 -8.59 13.58 -8.83
CA GLY A 19 -9.71 12.89 -8.19
C GLY A 19 -9.73 11.39 -8.44
N LEU A 20 -9.44 10.96 -9.68
CA LEU A 20 -9.30 9.55 -10.01
C LEU A 20 -8.11 8.89 -9.29
N GLY A 21 -6.97 9.58 -9.22
CA GLY A 21 -5.81 9.13 -8.45
C GLY A 21 -6.12 8.98 -6.95
N ALA A 22 -6.83 9.95 -6.38
CA ALA A 22 -7.29 9.91 -4.99
C ALA A 22 -8.25 8.73 -4.75
N LEU A 23 -9.19 8.49 -5.67
CA LEU A 23 -10.12 7.37 -5.60
C LEU A 23 -9.38 6.02 -5.57
N ILE A 24 -8.34 5.85 -6.38
CA ILE A 24 -7.51 4.63 -6.40
C ILE A 24 -6.85 4.39 -5.04
N MET A 25 -6.30 5.44 -4.41
CA MET A 25 -5.65 5.34 -3.10
C MET A 25 -6.66 5.07 -1.98
N VAL A 26 -7.81 5.75 -2.00
CA VAL A 26 -8.91 5.51 -1.05
C VAL A 26 -9.43 4.09 -1.19
N LEU A 27 -9.65 3.61 -2.42
CA LEU A 27 -10.10 2.24 -2.69
C LEU A 27 -9.12 1.21 -2.13
N ARG A 28 -7.81 1.43 -2.29
CA ARG A 28 -6.78 0.56 -1.71
C ARG A 28 -6.88 0.49 -0.19
N LEU A 29 -6.96 1.65 0.47
CA LEU A 29 -7.05 1.72 1.93
C LEU A 29 -8.36 1.10 2.45
N PHE A 30 -9.47 1.37 1.75
CA PHE A 30 -10.78 0.82 2.07
C PHE A 30 -10.82 -0.70 1.94
N LEU A 31 -10.32 -1.26 0.84
CA LEU A 31 -10.25 -2.71 0.64
C LEU A 31 -9.41 -3.38 1.71
N ARG A 32 -8.31 -2.75 2.13
CA ARG A 32 -7.47 -3.28 3.20
C ARG A 32 -8.18 -3.29 4.56
N LYS A 33 -8.89 -2.20 4.89
CA LYS A 33 -9.71 -2.10 6.11
C LYS A 33 -10.87 -3.10 6.09
N TYR A 34 -11.57 -3.23 4.97
CA TYR A 34 -12.68 -4.17 4.79
C TYR A 34 -12.25 -5.62 5.01
N ARG A 35 -11.03 -5.98 4.61
CA ARG A 35 -10.44 -7.32 4.81
C ARG A 35 -9.83 -7.53 6.20
N ARG A 36 -10.00 -6.58 7.14
CA ARG A 36 -9.46 -6.60 8.52
C ARG A 36 -7.95 -6.89 8.59
N GLN A 37 -7.18 -6.43 7.61
CA GLN A 37 -5.72 -6.56 7.64
C GLN A 37 -5.09 -5.45 8.49
N ARG A 38 -3.94 -5.74 9.10
CA ARG A 38 -3.15 -4.70 9.79
C ARG A 38 -2.57 -3.73 8.77
N PHE A 39 -2.52 -2.45 9.12
CA PHE A 39 -1.86 -1.43 8.31
C PHE A 39 -0.36 -1.68 8.28
N GLU A 40 0.23 -1.64 7.10
CA GLU A 40 1.67 -1.76 6.90
C GLU A 40 2.29 -0.41 6.56
N ALA A 41 3.62 -0.31 6.60
CA ALA A 41 4.36 0.89 6.20
C ALA A 41 3.92 1.47 4.84
N GLY A 42 3.57 0.59 3.89
CA GLY A 42 3.08 0.99 2.57
C GLY A 42 1.74 1.74 2.60
N ASP A 43 0.88 1.51 3.60
CA ASP A 43 -0.40 2.20 3.71
C ASP A 43 -0.27 3.59 4.33
N TYR A 44 0.61 3.72 5.32
CA TYR A 44 0.96 5.03 5.89
C TYR A 44 1.58 5.93 4.81
N CYS A 45 2.44 5.37 3.96
CA CYS A 45 2.97 6.09 2.81
C CYS A 45 1.89 6.47 1.79
N THR A 46 0.89 5.61 1.53
CA THR A 46 -0.26 6.02 0.68
C THR A 46 -1.13 7.09 1.31
N PHE A 47 -1.30 7.09 2.63
CA PHE A 47 -2.02 8.17 3.31
C PHE A 47 -1.29 9.51 3.15
N PHE A 48 0.03 9.50 3.34
CA PHE A 48 0.87 10.66 3.05
C PHE A 48 0.72 11.13 1.58
N CYS A 49 0.78 10.21 0.61
CA CYS A 49 0.62 10.55 -0.80
C CYS A 49 -0.78 11.07 -1.16
N LEU A 50 -1.82 10.59 -0.47
CA LEU A 50 -3.18 11.11 -0.63
C LEU A 50 -3.26 12.57 -0.17
N VAL A 51 -2.67 12.89 0.98
CA VAL A 51 -2.64 14.27 1.52
C VAL A 51 -1.84 15.20 0.62
N THR A 52 -0.69 14.75 0.10
CA THR A 52 0.12 15.57 -0.82
C THR A 52 -0.58 15.77 -2.17
N LEU A 53 -1.26 14.76 -2.70
CA LEU A 53 -2.07 14.89 -3.92
C LEU A 53 -3.18 15.94 -3.77
N LEU A 54 -3.97 15.86 -2.69
CA LEU A 54 -5.04 16.82 -2.41
C LEU A 54 -4.48 18.24 -2.22
N SER A 55 -3.37 18.37 -1.51
CA SER A 55 -2.66 19.65 -1.34
C SER A 55 -2.19 20.24 -2.67
N CYS A 56 -1.62 19.42 -3.56
CA CYS A 56 -1.20 19.85 -4.89
C CYS A 56 -2.37 20.35 -5.75
N VAL A 57 -3.46 19.57 -5.80
CA VAL A 57 -4.67 19.95 -6.56
C VAL A 57 -5.26 21.24 -5.98
N GLY A 58 -5.32 21.38 -4.65
CA GLY A 58 -5.78 22.60 -3.97
C GLY A 58 -4.92 23.82 -4.30
N LEU A 59 -3.59 23.70 -4.28
CA LEU A 59 -2.68 24.80 -4.60
C LEU A 59 -2.80 25.24 -6.06
N LEU A 60 -2.85 24.30 -7.01
CA LEU A 60 -3.00 24.63 -8.42
C LEU A 60 -4.35 25.25 -8.73
N THR A 61 -5.44 24.73 -8.17
CA THR A 61 -6.77 25.32 -8.35
C THR A 61 -6.85 26.74 -7.78
N ALA A 62 -6.21 27.00 -6.64
CA ALA A 62 -6.09 28.35 -6.07
C ALA A 62 -5.27 29.29 -6.96
N VAL A 63 -4.14 28.83 -7.53
CA VAL A 63 -3.35 29.65 -8.47
C VAL A 63 -4.13 29.96 -9.75
N SER A 64 -4.87 28.97 -10.27
CA SER A 64 -5.68 29.16 -11.47
C SER A 64 -6.88 30.06 -11.24
N SER A 65 -7.53 30.01 -10.07
CA SER A 65 -8.63 30.91 -9.73
C SER A 65 -8.19 32.37 -9.58
N ILE A 66 -7.03 32.62 -8.97
CA ILE A 66 -6.39 33.95 -8.92
C ILE A 66 -6.08 34.46 -10.33
N THR A 67 -5.63 33.57 -11.23
CA THR A 67 -5.33 33.95 -12.63
C THR A 67 -6.61 34.27 -13.40
N LEU A 68 -7.68 33.47 -13.24
CA LEU A 68 -8.95 33.68 -13.95
C LEU A 68 -9.70 34.92 -13.47
N GLY A 69 -9.69 35.19 -12.15
CA GLY A 69 -10.24 36.42 -11.59
C GLY A 69 -9.51 37.67 -12.09
N ARG A 70 -8.20 37.57 -12.36
CA ARG A 70 -7.40 38.65 -12.92
C ARG A 70 -7.71 38.92 -14.39
N ASP A 71 -7.87 37.90 -15.24
CA ASP A 71 -8.22 38.10 -16.66
C ASP A 71 -9.53 38.88 -16.78
N ALA A 72 -10.47 38.69 -15.84
CA ALA A 72 -11.72 39.44 -15.77
C ALA A 72 -11.57 40.89 -15.22
N VAL A 73 -10.58 41.16 -14.37
CA VAL A 73 -10.36 42.47 -13.72
C VAL A 73 -9.40 43.37 -14.51
N LEU A 74 -8.39 42.80 -15.19
CA LEU A 74 -7.47 43.56 -16.06
C LEU A 74 -8.18 44.14 -17.30
N GLU A 75 -9.34 43.60 -17.68
CA GLU A 75 -10.23 44.20 -18.68
C GLU A 75 -10.91 45.49 -18.16
N ALA A 76 -10.88 45.73 -16.84
CA ALA A 76 -11.63 46.80 -16.17
C ALA A 76 -10.78 47.98 -15.64
N GLN A 77 -9.49 47.82 -15.27
CA GLN A 77 -8.70 48.94 -14.72
C GLN A 77 -7.16 48.74 -14.71
N HIS A 78 -6.41 49.83 -14.92
CA HIS A 78 -4.96 49.91 -14.71
C HIS A 78 -4.64 50.16 -13.22
N LEU A 79 -4.25 49.11 -12.49
CA LEU A 79 -3.59 49.23 -11.18
C LEU A 79 -2.28 48.43 -11.16
N THR A 80 -1.19 49.12 -10.80
CA THR A 80 0.19 48.62 -10.89
C THR A 80 0.71 48.01 -9.58
N ASP A 81 0.18 48.43 -8.42
CA ASP A 81 0.73 48.05 -7.11
C ASP A 81 0.15 46.76 -6.53
N GLU A 82 -1.15 46.47 -6.72
CA GLU A 82 -1.76 45.16 -6.36
C GLU A 82 -1.16 44.02 -7.21
N LEU A 83 -0.72 44.33 -8.43
CA LEU A 83 -0.15 43.37 -9.37
C LEU A 83 1.11 42.69 -8.81
N PHE A 84 1.94 43.43 -8.09
CA PHE A 84 3.21 42.92 -7.57
C PHE A 84 3.02 41.92 -6.42
N ASN A 85 2.11 42.22 -5.48
CA ASN A 85 1.85 41.36 -4.33
C ASN A 85 1.22 40.02 -4.72
N ASP A 86 0.29 40.03 -5.67
CA ASP A 86 -0.33 38.83 -6.21
C ASP A 86 0.64 37.94 -6.98
N GLN A 87 1.51 38.55 -7.79
CA GLN A 87 2.51 37.79 -8.56
C GLN A 87 3.50 37.11 -7.62
N LEU A 88 3.88 37.79 -6.53
CA LEU A 88 4.70 37.20 -5.46
C LEU A 88 3.98 36.04 -4.78
N LEU A 89 2.68 36.17 -4.49
CA LEU A 89 1.87 35.11 -3.90
C LEU A 89 1.79 33.89 -4.84
N LYS A 90 1.50 34.12 -6.12
CA LYS A 90 1.44 33.08 -7.17
C LYS A 90 2.76 32.32 -7.29
N ASN A 91 3.88 33.03 -7.30
CA ASN A 91 5.20 32.41 -7.37
C ASN A 91 5.49 31.54 -6.14
N LYS A 92 5.16 32.02 -4.93
CA LYS A 92 5.28 31.23 -3.69
C LYS A 92 4.44 29.95 -3.73
N MET A 93 3.19 30.04 -4.17
CA MET A 93 2.28 28.89 -4.28
C MET A 93 2.78 27.89 -5.33
N LEU A 94 3.32 28.36 -6.46
CA LEU A 94 3.86 27.49 -7.50
C LEU A 94 5.12 26.74 -7.06
N VAL A 95 5.97 27.38 -6.24
CA VAL A 95 7.13 26.71 -5.61
C VAL A 95 6.67 25.65 -4.61
N ALA A 96 5.71 26.00 -3.74
CA ALA A 96 5.14 25.04 -2.80
C ALA A 96 4.52 23.84 -3.52
N HIS A 97 3.77 24.09 -4.60
CA HIS A 97 3.22 23.05 -5.45
C HIS A 97 4.31 22.13 -6.02
N GLN A 98 5.42 22.68 -6.52
CA GLN A 98 6.52 21.88 -7.09
C GLN A 98 7.19 20.96 -6.06
N ALA A 99 7.42 21.44 -4.83
CA ALA A 99 7.95 20.60 -3.75
C ALA A 99 6.98 19.48 -3.38
N ILE A 100 5.71 19.80 -3.16
CA ILE A 100 4.70 18.80 -2.78
C ILE A 100 4.50 17.77 -3.91
N PHE A 101 4.57 18.20 -5.16
CA PHE A 101 4.50 17.33 -6.33
C PHE A 101 5.65 16.32 -6.40
N ARG A 102 6.89 16.79 -6.15
CA ARG A 102 8.07 15.93 -6.07
C ARG A 102 7.94 14.96 -4.90
N ALA A 103 7.55 15.43 -3.72
CA ALA A 103 7.29 14.57 -2.56
C ALA A 103 6.24 13.48 -2.86
N TYR A 104 5.18 13.82 -3.60
CA TYR A 104 4.18 12.87 -4.07
C TYR A 104 4.80 11.79 -4.96
N LEU A 105 5.54 12.16 -6.02
CA LEU A 105 6.11 11.18 -6.96
C LEU A 105 7.12 10.25 -6.29
N TRP A 106 8.01 10.77 -5.43
CA TRP A 106 8.94 9.94 -4.67
C TRP A 106 8.22 9.07 -3.64
N GLY A 107 7.10 9.55 -3.07
CA GLY A 107 6.22 8.75 -2.24
C GLY A 107 5.61 7.56 -2.98
N GLN A 108 5.11 7.75 -4.22
CA GLN A 108 4.61 6.66 -5.06
C GLN A 108 5.69 5.61 -5.37
N LYS A 109 6.91 6.07 -5.68
CA LYS A 109 8.07 5.18 -5.86
C LYS A 109 8.42 4.41 -4.57
N ALA A 110 8.36 5.06 -3.41
CA ALA A 110 8.56 4.42 -2.11
C ALA A 110 7.51 3.34 -1.83
N ILE A 111 6.24 3.59 -2.19
CA ILE A 111 5.15 2.59 -2.08
C ILE A 111 5.46 1.35 -2.93
N VAL A 112 5.92 1.53 -4.16
CA VAL A 112 6.34 0.43 -5.05
C VAL A 112 7.52 -0.32 -4.43
N LEU A 113 8.54 0.40 -3.96
CA LEU A 113 9.72 -0.20 -3.34
C LEU A 113 9.37 -0.99 -2.06
N LEU A 114 8.43 -0.51 -1.24
CA LEU A 114 7.91 -1.22 -0.07
C LEU A 114 7.12 -2.48 -0.44
N PHE A 115 6.45 -2.50 -1.59
CA PHE A 115 5.81 -3.71 -2.10
C PHE A 115 6.85 -4.71 -2.57
N ILE A 116 7.84 -4.25 -3.36
CA ILE A 116 8.92 -5.08 -3.86
C ILE A 116 9.74 -5.66 -2.69
N SER A 117 10.09 -4.88 -1.68
CA SER A 117 10.83 -5.36 -0.51
C SER A 117 10.10 -6.50 0.20
N ARG A 118 8.76 -6.43 0.33
CA ARG A 118 7.94 -7.50 0.91
C ARG A 118 7.93 -8.77 0.05
N VAL A 119 7.84 -8.62 -1.27
CA VAL A 119 7.88 -9.77 -2.19
C VAL A 119 9.24 -10.48 -2.14
N LEU A 120 10.33 -9.76 -1.91
CA LEU A 120 11.69 -10.31 -1.87
C LEU A 120 12.20 -10.70 -0.47
N GLN A 121 11.44 -10.45 0.62
CA GLN A 121 11.85 -10.75 2.00
C GLN A 121 12.19 -12.23 2.28
N GLY A 122 11.81 -13.15 1.39
CA GLY A 122 12.11 -14.59 1.51
C GLY A 122 13.46 -15.03 0.91
N LEU A 123 14.30 -14.11 0.43
CA LEU A 123 15.59 -14.47 -0.19
C LEU A 123 16.79 -13.75 0.46
N PRO A 124 17.92 -14.45 0.64
CA PRO A 124 19.09 -13.92 1.35
C PRO A 124 20.02 -13.04 0.49
N TRP A 125 19.90 -12.99 -0.84
CA TRP A 125 20.70 -12.09 -1.69
C TRP A 125 20.07 -10.72 -2.02
N PRO A 126 18.74 -10.58 -2.22
CA PRO A 126 18.15 -9.31 -2.64
C PRO A 126 18.06 -8.22 -1.58
N PHE A 127 18.31 -8.51 -0.30
CA PHE A 127 18.22 -7.49 0.75
C PHE A 127 19.21 -6.34 0.55
N ILE A 128 20.41 -6.63 -0.02
CA ILE A 128 21.44 -5.64 -0.31
C ILE A 128 20.94 -4.68 -1.41
N PHE A 129 20.43 -5.23 -2.51
CA PHE A 129 19.91 -4.43 -3.62
C PHE A 129 18.73 -3.55 -3.20
N VAL A 130 17.82 -4.07 -2.36
CA VAL A 130 16.71 -3.28 -1.81
C VAL A 130 17.23 -2.11 -0.95
N ARG A 131 18.25 -2.34 -0.11
CA ARG A 131 18.84 -1.29 0.72
C ARG A 131 19.56 -0.22 -0.10
N ILE A 132 20.28 -0.62 -1.16
CA ILE A 132 20.89 0.29 -2.12
C ILE A 132 19.80 1.11 -2.83
N SER A 133 18.71 0.48 -3.26
CA SER A 133 17.60 1.20 -3.89
C SER A 133 16.93 2.22 -2.97
N TRP A 134 16.79 1.92 -1.68
CA TRP A 134 16.34 2.91 -0.70
C TRP A 134 17.30 4.10 -0.59
N ALA A 135 18.60 3.83 -0.54
CA ALA A 135 19.61 4.89 -0.50
C ALA A 135 19.54 5.79 -1.75
N ILE A 136 19.45 5.20 -2.94
CA ILE A 136 19.30 5.94 -4.20
C ILE A 136 17.99 6.75 -4.22
N LEU A 137 16.88 6.18 -3.74
CA LEU A 137 15.60 6.87 -3.69
C LEU A 137 15.65 8.11 -2.78
N ILE A 138 16.22 7.98 -1.58
CA ILE A 138 16.34 9.09 -0.61
C ILE A 138 17.32 10.14 -1.12
N LEU A 139 18.47 9.71 -1.66
CA LEU A 139 19.49 10.62 -2.18
C LEU A 139 18.99 11.41 -3.39
N SER A 140 18.30 10.75 -4.32
CA SER A 140 17.71 11.42 -5.49
C SER A 140 16.61 12.40 -5.08
N PHE A 141 15.78 12.08 -4.09
CA PHE A 141 14.79 13.01 -3.55
C PHE A 141 15.46 14.25 -2.98
N GLY A 142 16.46 14.06 -2.11
CA GLY A 142 17.21 15.15 -1.50
C GLY A 142 17.91 16.03 -2.54
N ALA A 143 18.48 15.43 -3.60
CA ALA A 143 19.11 16.17 -4.69
C ALA A 143 18.09 17.05 -5.44
N VAL A 144 16.94 16.49 -5.81
CA VAL A 144 15.89 17.22 -6.55
C VAL A 144 15.26 18.33 -5.70
N GLU A 145 15.06 18.12 -4.40
CA GLU A 145 14.59 19.17 -3.50
C GLU A 145 15.65 20.26 -3.33
N LEU A 146 16.92 19.89 -3.10
CA LEU A 146 18.00 20.84 -2.94
C LEU A 146 18.15 21.72 -4.19
N GLU A 147 18.12 21.13 -5.39
CA GLU A 147 18.17 21.88 -6.64
C GLU A 147 17.01 22.85 -6.80
N MET A 148 15.82 22.54 -6.26
CA MET A 148 14.70 23.48 -6.25
C MET A 148 15.02 24.76 -5.49
N PHE A 149 15.75 24.66 -4.37
CA PHE A 149 16.18 25.82 -3.59
C PHE A 149 17.40 26.55 -4.20
N MET A 150 18.08 25.93 -5.17
CA MET A 150 19.27 26.48 -5.83
C MET A 150 18.96 27.32 -7.08
N VAL A 151 17.70 27.41 -7.51
CA VAL A 151 17.30 28.15 -8.73
C VAL A 151 17.61 29.64 -8.60
N CYS A 152 18.18 30.25 -9.64
CA CYS A 152 18.60 31.66 -9.65
C CYS A 152 17.46 32.66 -9.35
N GLU A 153 16.22 32.30 -9.65
CA GLU A 153 15.02 33.10 -9.36
C GLU A 153 14.79 33.26 -7.84
N TYR A 154 15.14 32.25 -7.05
CA TYR A 154 14.96 32.25 -5.59
C TYR A 154 16.26 32.57 -4.85
N ARG A 155 17.40 32.19 -5.42
CA ARG A 155 18.72 32.37 -4.82
C ARG A 155 19.46 33.54 -5.48
N LYS A 156 19.54 34.67 -4.75
CA LYS A 156 20.23 35.90 -5.19
C LYS A 156 21.76 35.81 -5.24
N LYS A 157 22.39 34.75 -4.68
CA LYS A 157 23.85 34.56 -4.61
C LYS A 157 24.30 33.35 -5.40
N LYS A 158 25.37 33.48 -6.20
CA LYS A 158 25.96 32.36 -6.96
C LYS A 158 26.67 31.37 -6.01
N PRO A 159 26.75 30.07 -6.34
CA PRO A 159 26.21 29.43 -7.53
C PRO A 159 24.68 29.24 -7.45
N CYS A 160 24.01 29.44 -8.58
CA CYS A 160 22.58 29.23 -8.78
C CYS A 160 22.33 28.46 -10.09
N LEU A 161 21.22 27.74 -10.16
CA LEU A 161 20.88 26.83 -11.26
C LEU A 161 19.81 27.44 -12.17
N ASP A 162 19.93 27.26 -13.49
CA ASP A 162 18.88 27.66 -14.43
C ASP A 162 17.69 26.69 -14.36
N ARG A 163 16.49 27.20 -14.64
CA ARG A 163 15.24 26.40 -14.62
C ARG A 163 15.29 25.22 -15.60
N VAL A 164 15.95 25.39 -16.74
CA VAL A 164 16.14 24.31 -17.74
C VAL A 164 17.05 23.22 -17.17
N GLN A 165 18.17 23.59 -16.53
CA GLN A 165 19.10 22.65 -15.92
C GLN A 165 18.41 21.86 -14.79
N GLN A 166 17.67 22.55 -13.93
CA GLN A 166 16.87 21.92 -12.87
C GLN A 166 15.84 20.93 -13.43
N LEU A 167 15.17 21.29 -14.53
CA LEU A 167 14.20 20.41 -15.18
C LEU A 167 14.87 19.15 -15.75
N VAL A 168 16.01 19.31 -16.42
CA VAL A 168 16.78 18.19 -16.98
C VAL A 168 17.21 17.23 -15.87
N THR A 169 17.77 17.74 -14.76
CA THR A 169 18.17 16.88 -13.64
C THR A 169 16.97 16.16 -13.02
N TYR A 170 15.84 16.85 -12.83
CA TYR A 170 14.61 16.24 -12.37
C TYR A 170 14.16 15.09 -13.28
N ILE A 171 14.12 15.29 -14.59
CA ILE A 171 13.73 14.25 -15.56
C ILE A 171 14.68 13.05 -15.49
N LEU A 172 15.99 13.29 -15.44
CA LEU A 172 17.00 12.24 -15.38
C LEU A 172 16.90 11.43 -14.09
N LEU A 173 16.82 12.08 -12.92
CA LEU A 173 16.71 11.38 -11.63
C LEU A 173 15.37 10.66 -11.49
N ASN A 174 14.28 11.24 -11.98
CA ASN A 174 12.97 10.58 -11.99
C ASN A 174 13.00 9.32 -12.88
N GLY A 175 13.53 9.42 -14.10
CA GLY A 175 13.65 8.28 -15.02
C GLY A 175 14.61 7.20 -14.52
N LEU A 176 15.75 7.60 -13.94
CA LEU A 176 16.74 6.66 -13.39
C LEU A 176 16.17 5.87 -12.21
N THR A 177 15.42 6.54 -11.32
CA THR A 177 14.76 5.85 -10.20
C THR A 177 13.64 4.91 -10.66
N ASP A 178 12.91 5.24 -11.73
CA ASP A 178 11.94 4.31 -12.33
C ASP A 178 12.64 3.09 -12.96
N LEU A 179 13.72 3.32 -13.71
CA LEU A 179 14.51 2.23 -14.29
C LEU A 179 15.06 1.30 -13.22
N MET A 180 15.52 1.85 -12.10
CA MET A 180 15.97 1.08 -10.94
C MET A 180 14.85 0.20 -10.37
N LEU A 181 13.65 0.74 -10.17
CA LEU A 181 12.51 -0.02 -9.63
C LEU A 181 12.07 -1.16 -10.55
N ILE A 182 12.15 -0.94 -11.86
CA ILE A 182 11.91 -1.97 -12.88
C ILE A 182 13.05 -2.99 -12.86
N ALA A 183 14.31 -2.56 -12.88
CA ALA A 183 15.44 -3.48 -12.93
C ALA A 183 15.49 -4.42 -11.71
N LEU A 184 15.03 -3.98 -10.54
CA LEU A 184 15.21 -4.73 -9.29
C LEU A 184 14.58 -6.14 -9.28
N PRO A 185 13.32 -6.36 -9.71
CA PRO A 185 12.75 -7.71 -9.77
C PRO A 185 13.13 -8.56 -11.01
N LEU A 186 13.76 -8.01 -12.07
CA LEU A 186 14.03 -8.75 -13.33
C LEU A 186 14.99 -9.95 -13.16
N PRO A 187 16.20 -9.79 -12.58
CA PRO A 187 17.17 -10.88 -12.51
C PRO A 187 16.64 -12.07 -11.72
N TRP A 188 15.78 -11.78 -10.74
CA TRP A 188 15.16 -12.80 -9.91
C TRP A 188 14.01 -13.52 -10.63
N LEU A 189 13.18 -12.77 -11.36
CA LEU A 189 12.07 -13.33 -12.13
C LEU A 189 12.52 -14.36 -13.18
N VAL A 190 13.69 -14.15 -13.78
CA VAL A 190 14.27 -15.09 -14.76
C VAL A 190 14.73 -16.40 -14.11
N ARG A 191 15.15 -16.36 -12.84
CA ARG A 191 15.69 -17.55 -12.14
C ARG A 191 14.60 -18.42 -11.50
N VAL A 192 13.45 -17.86 -11.14
CA VAL A 192 12.40 -18.63 -10.44
C VAL A 192 11.43 -19.30 -11.41
N LYS A 193 11.45 -20.63 -11.44
CA LYS A 193 10.44 -21.47 -12.12
C LYS A 193 9.09 -21.38 -11.37
N ARG A 194 8.35 -20.28 -11.50
CA ARG A 194 6.96 -20.17 -11.03
C ARG A 194 5.97 -20.66 -12.10
N PRO A 195 4.79 -21.17 -11.70
CA PRO A 195 3.73 -21.49 -12.65
C PRO A 195 3.35 -20.26 -13.48
N TRP A 196 3.09 -20.47 -14.76
CA TRP A 196 2.96 -19.44 -15.80
C TRP A 196 1.97 -18.31 -15.45
N TYR A 197 0.90 -18.61 -14.73
CA TYR A 197 -0.08 -17.63 -14.25
C TYR A 197 0.52 -16.54 -13.33
N ARG A 198 1.48 -16.87 -12.47
CA ARG A 198 2.17 -15.88 -11.62
C ARG A 198 3.20 -15.09 -12.43
N ARG A 199 3.78 -15.70 -13.46
CA ARG A 199 4.74 -15.06 -14.38
C ARG A 199 4.08 -13.94 -15.18
N ILE A 200 2.85 -14.14 -15.66
CA ILE A 200 2.07 -13.10 -16.37
C ILE A 200 1.75 -11.90 -15.48
N GLN A 201 1.41 -12.10 -14.20
CA GLN A 201 1.15 -11.00 -13.26
C GLN A 201 2.38 -10.10 -13.06
N LEU A 202 3.56 -10.72 -12.92
CA LEU A 202 4.82 -10.00 -12.83
C LEU A 202 5.15 -9.27 -14.15
N ILE A 203 4.97 -9.92 -15.29
CA ILE A 203 5.17 -9.29 -16.62
C ILE A 203 4.22 -8.08 -16.82
N ALA A 204 2.97 -8.16 -16.38
CA ALA A 204 2.00 -7.06 -16.48
C ALA A 204 2.37 -5.87 -15.56
N LEU A 205 2.87 -6.13 -14.36
CA LEU A 205 3.42 -5.08 -13.48
C LEU A 205 4.63 -4.39 -14.10
N PHE A 206 5.46 -5.16 -14.80
CA PHE A 206 6.65 -4.70 -15.50
C PHE A 206 6.35 -3.84 -16.73
N SER A 207 5.37 -4.25 -17.55
CA SER A 207 4.99 -3.49 -18.75
C SER A 207 4.41 -2.13 -18.41
N VAL A 208 3.62 -2.02 -17.33
CA VAL A 208 3.07 -0.75 -16.85
C VAL A 208 4.18 0.22 -16.40
N GLY A 209 5.21 -0.27 -15.71
CA GLY A 209 6.37 0.54 -15.35
C GLY A 209 7.16 1.02 -16.58
N PHE A 210 7.36 0.14 -17.56
CA PHE A 210 8.08 0.48 -18.78
C PHE A 210 7.36 1.55 -19.62
N LEU A 211 6.03 1.46 -19.70
CA LEU A 211 5.21 2.49 -20.34
C LEU A 211 5.30 3.85 -19.63
N CYS A 212 5.47 3.87 -18.30
CA CYS A 212 5.67 5.11 -17.55
C CYS A 212 7.04 5.76 -17.81
N ILE A 213 8.08 4.96 -18.04
CA ILE A 213 9.40 5.47 -18.47
C ILE A 213 9.30 6.11 -19.85
N ILE A 214 8.65 5.43 -20.81
CA ILE A 214 8.44 5.99 -22.15
C ILE A 214 7.65 7.30 -22.06
N ALA A 215 6.59 7.36 -21.26
CA ALA A 215 5.82 8.59 -21.06
C ALA A 215 6.66 9.73 -20.45
N THR A 216 7.59 9.41 -19.54
CA THR A 216 8.51 10.39 -18.94
C THR A 216 9.53 10.92 -19.96
N ILE A 217 10.05 10.07 -20.84
CA ILE A 217 10.99 10.47 -21.90
C ILE A 217 10.27 11.32 -22.96
N LEU A 218 9.04 10.95 -23.33
CA LEU A 218 8.21 11.72 -24.27
C LEU A 218 7.86 13.12 -23.74
N ARG A 219 7.93 13.36 -22.42
CA ARG A 219 7.71 14.67 -21.79
C ARG A 219 8.85 15.66 -22.06
N ALA A 220 10.08 15.18 -22.22
CA ALA A 220 11.29 16.00 -22.33
C ALA A 220 11.28 17.00 -23.52
N PRO A 221 10.91 16.62 -24.76
CA PRO A 221 10.93 17.56 -25.89
C PRO A 221 9.81 18.62 -25.83
N ILE A 222 8.72 18.37 -25.11
CA ILE A 222 7.54 19.26 -25.08
C ILE A 222 7.74 20.45 -24.11
N HIS A 223 8.68 20.36 -23.17
CA HIS A 223 9.01 21.46 -22.25
C HIS A 223 10.06 22.45 -22.80
N GLY A 224 10.50 22.27 -24.05
CA GLY A 224 11.40 23.21 -24.72
C GLY A 224 10.78 24.58 -24.97
N ASP A 225 9.44 24.65 -25.05
CA ASP A 225 8.70 25.91 -25.14
C ASP A 225 8.11 26.25 -23.76
N THR A 226 8.83 27.09 -23.02
CA THR A 226 8.60 27.34 -21.58
C THR A 226 7.34 28.14 -21.27
N GLN A 227 6.56 28.55 -22.29
CA GLN A 227 5.42 29.44 -22.13
C GLN A 227 4.04 28.74 -22.07
N ASP A 228 3.94 27.45 -22.38
CA ASP A 228 2.65 26.74 -22.39
C ASP A 228 2.29 26.16 -21.01
N LEU A 229 1.72 26.99 -20.14
CA LEU A 229 1.17 26.56 -18.83
C LEU A 229 0.13 25.44 -18.98
N VAL A 230 -0.64 25.42 -20.08
CA VAL A 230 -1.67 24.41 -20.35
C VAL A 230 -1.05 23.05 -20.60
N GLY A 231 0.00 23.00 -21.42
CA GLY A 231 0.75 21.78 -21.72
C GLY A 231 1.38 21.22 -20.45
N GLN A 232 1.96 22.09 -19.62
CA GLN A 232 2.54 21.70 -18.33
C GLN A 232 1.48 21.10 -17.40
N GLY A 233 0.30 21.73 -17.28
CA GLY A 233 -0.81 21.23 -16.45
C GLY A 233 -1.34 19.87 -16.91
N TYR A 234 -1.44 19.64 -18.22
CA TYR A 234 -1.83 18.34 -18.78
C TYR A 234 -0.85 17.23 -18.39
N TRP A 235 0.45 17.47 -18.57
CA TRP A 235 1.47 16.49 -18.22
C TRP A 235 1.50 16.19 -16.72
N THR A 236 1.37 17.21 -15.87
CA THR A 236 1.26 17.03 -14.43
C THR A 236 0.04 16.18 -14.04
N ALA A 237 -1.11 16.41 -14.67
CA ALA A 237 -2.32 15.60 -14.44
C ALA A 237 -2.11 14.12 -14.84
N VAL A 238 -1.48 13.88 -15.99
CA VAL A 238 -1.15 12.52 -16.45
C VAL A 238 -0.18 11.83 -15.48
N GLU A 239 0.82 12.54 -14.97
CA GLU A 239 1.79 11.99 -14.02
C GLU A 239 1.18 11.65 -12.65
N PHE A 240 0.27 12.49 -12.16
CA PHE A 240 -0.48 12.16 -10.94
C PHE A 240 -1.19 10.82 -11.08
N LEU A 241 -1.96 10.66 -12.15
CA LEU A 241 -2.77 9.48 -12.38
C LEU A 241 -1.91 8.24 -12.67
N SER A 242 -0.91 8.35 -13.56
CA SER A 242 -0.06 7.22 -13.93
C SER A 242 0.71 6.69 -12.72
N SER A 243 1.29 7.59 -11.92
CA SER A 243 2.01 7.23 -10.69
C SER A 243 1.09 6.57 -9.66
N ALA A 244 -0.13 7.11 -9.48
CA ALA A 244 -1.14 6.50 -8.61
C ALA A 244 -1.51 5.08 -9.07
N ILE A 245 -1.72 4.87 -10.36
CA ILE A 245 -2.04 3.54 -10.91
C ILE A 245 -0.89 2.59 -10.65
N VAL A 246 0.34 2.94 -11.06
CA VAL A 246 1.53 2.07 -10.93
C VAL A 246 1.77 1.64 -9.49
N ALA A 247 1.70 2.59 -8.55
CA ALA A 247 2.01 2.33 -7.14
C ALA A 247 0.94 1.50 -6.42
N ASN A 248 -0.32 1.64 -6.81
CA ASN A 248 -1.44 1.00 -6.12
C ASN A 248 -1.91 -0.30 -6.80
N PHE A 249 -1.67 -0.45 -8.10
CA PHE A 249 -2.04 -1.64 -8.87
C PHE A 249 -1.57 -2.97 -8.24
N PRO A 250 -0.28 -3.17 -7.85
CA PRO A 250 0.15 -4.43 -7.26
C PRO A 250 -0.62 -4.80 -5.99
N THR A 251 -0.88 -3.81 -5.13
CA THR A 251 -1.60 -4.02 -3.86
C THR A 251 -3.09 -4.29 -4.08
N LEU A 252 -3.76 -3.52 -4.94
CA LEU A 252 -5.16 -3.74 -5.31
C LEU A 252 -5.35 -5.12 -5.95
N TYR A 253 -4.41 -5.51 -6.81
CA TYR A 253 -4.41 -6.82 -7.44
C TYR A 253 -4.25 -7.95 -6.42
N SER A 254 -3.30 -7.82 -5.49
CA SER A 254 -3.11 -8.78 -4.40
C SER A 254 -4.34 -8.90 -3.50
N LEU A 255 -4.98 -7.78 -3.18
CA LEU A 255 -6.19 -7.73 -2.35
C LEU A 255 -7.43 -8.32 -3.03
N ARG A 256 -7.52 -8.26 -4.37
CA ARG A 256 -8.61 -8.87 -5.15
C ARG A 256 -8.62 -10.40 -5.02
N ARG A 257 -7.46 -11.03 -4.82
CA ARG A 257 -7.37 -12.48 -4.67
C ARG A 257 -7.77 -12.83 -3.23
N ALA A 258 -8.92 -13.49 -3.07
CA ALA A 258 -9.34 -14.01 -1.78
C ALA A 258 -8.19 -14.81 -1.15
N ARG A 259 -7.85 -14.51 0.11
CA ARG A 259 -6.93 -15.32 0.91
C ARG A 259 -7.50 -16.74 0.88
N LYS A 260 -6.82 -17.66 0.18
CA LYS A 260 -6.97 -19.06 0.52
C LYS A 260 -6.31 -19.18 1.89
N ASP A 261 -7.06 -19.64 2.89
CA ASP A 261 -6.43 -20.00 4.15
C ASP A 261 -5.28 -20.94 3.83
N GLU A 262 -4.08 -20.55 4.27
CA GLU A 262 -2.91 -21.41 4.17
C GLU A 262 -3.25 -22.64 5.02
N THR A 263 -3.58 -23.76 4.38
CA THR A 263 -3.51 -25.05 5.04
C THR A 263 -2.09 -25.16 5.59
N PRO A 264 -1.91 -25.30 6.92
CA PRO A 264 -0.58 -25.41 7.49
C PRO A 264 0.15 -26.55 6.78
N VAL A 265 1.30 -26.22 6.18
CA VAL A 265 2.22 -27.23 5.64
C VAL A 265 2.84 -27.89 6.86
N TYR A 266 2.19 -28.95 7.35
CA TYR A 266 2.86 -29.88 8.26
C TYR A 266 4.05 -30.48 7.49
N PRO A 267 5.25 -30.54 8.10
CA PRO A 267 6.36 -31.27 7.49
C PRO A 267 5.89 -32.68 7.16
N GLU A 268 6.12 -33.14 5.93
CA GLU A 268 5.82 -34.52 5.54
C GLU A 268 6.46 -35.46 6.55
N SER A 269 5.61 -36.22 7.24
CA SER A 269 6.02 -37.32 8.11
C SER A 269 6.83 -38.31 7.27
N PRO A 270 8.03 -38.76 7.72
CA PRO A 270 8.89 -39.66 6.96
C PRO A 270 8.36 -41.11 6.88
N TYR A 271 7.11 -41.37 7.27
CA TYR A 271 6.52 -42.69 7.23
C TYR A 271 5.61 -42.84 6.00
N PRO A 272 5.79 -43.87 5.16
CA PRO A 272 4.95 -44.08 3.99
C PRO A 272 3.51 -44.39 4.43
N MET A 273 2.60 -43.46 4.15
CA MET A 273 1.18 -43.62 4.45
C MET A 273 0.57 -44.60 3.44
N ARG A 274 0.07 -45.72 3.96
CA ARG A 274 -0.65 -46.75 3.19
C ARG A 274 -1.96 -46.13 2.68
N ALA A 275 -2.17 -46.15 1.36
CA ALA A 275 -3.35 -45.57 0.72
C ALA A 275 -4.63 -46.29 1.15
N GLY A 276 -5.33 -45.75 2.14
CA GLY A 276 -6.71 -46.05 2.48
C GLY A 276 -7.56 -44.82 2.20
N GLY A 277 -8.40 -44.88 1.16
CA GLY A 277 -9.25 -43.76 0.77
C GLY A 277 -10.21 -43.34 1.90
N SER A 278 -10.14 -42.07 2.31
CA SER A 278 -11.19 -41.45 3.11
C SER A 278 -11.50 -40.07 2.56
N LYS A 279 -12.79 -39.87 2.27
CA LYS A 279 -13.37 -38.65 1.74
C LYS A 279 -13.14 -37.51 2.74
N SER A 280 -12.63 -36.38 2.25
CA SER A 280 -12.48 -35.14 3.01
C SER A 280 -13.82 -34.73 3.63
N ARG A 281 -13.92 -34.82 4.97
CA ARG A 281 -15.03 -34.28 5.75
C ARG A 281 -14.60 -32.90 6.28
N SER A 282 -15.41 -31.90 5.96
CA SER A 282 -15.24 -30.49 6.36
C SER A 282 -15.19 -30.35 7.88
N ALA A 283 -14.30 -29.50 8.40
CA ALA A 283 -14.12 -29.25 9.85
C ALA A 283 -15.42 -28.79 10.55
N THR A 284 -16.38 -28.23 9.81
CA THR A 284 -17.68 -27.82 10.34
C THR A 284 -18.56 -28.97 10.82
N SER A 285 -18.33 -30.21 10.33
CA SER A 285 -19.10 -31.37 10.81
C SER A 285 -18.54 -31.95 12.11
N ILE A 286 -17.29 -31.65 12.49
CA ILE A 286 -16.69 -32.19 13.71
C ILE A 286 -17.25 -31.46 14.93
N GLU A 287 -17.32 -30.13 14.90
CA GLU A 287 -17.90 -29.35 16.01
C GLU A 287 -19.40 -29.61 16.21
N LEU A 288 -20.14 -29.85 15.11
CA LEU A 288 -21.58 -30.15 15.20
C LEU A 288 -21.82 -31.58 15.76
N GLN A 289 -20.94 -32.53 15.46
CA GLN A 289 -21.04 -33.90 16.00
C GLN A 289 -20.65 -33.92 17.48
N GLU A 290 -19.64 -33.15 17.88
CA GLU A 290 -19.15 -33.05 19.26
C GLU A 290 -20.16 -32.32 20.17
N ALA A 291 -20.85 -31.30 19.65
CA ALA A 291 -21.97 -30.66 20.35
C ALA A 291 -23.17 -31.61 20.51
N LEU A 292 -23.47 -32.45 19.50
CA LEU A 292 -24.55 -33.43 19.56
C LEU A 292 -24.22 -34.63 20.48
N ASP A 293 -22.95 -35.04 20.58
CA ASP A 293 -22.53 -36.12 21.49
C ASP A 293 -22.53 -35.68 22.96
N MET A 294 -22.20 -34.42 23.26
CA MET A 294 -22.26 -33.90 24.64
C MET A 294 -23.68 -33.85 25.21
N ASP A 295 -24.70 -33.53 24.40
CA ASP A 295 -26.11 -33.60 24.81
C ASP A 295 -26.58 -35.05 25.02
N ARG A 296 -26.03 -36.00 24.26
CA ARG A 296 -26.38 -37.42 24.37
C ARG A 296 -25.76 -38.08 25.61
N VAL A 297 -24.58 -37.64 26.04
CA VAL A 297 -23.96 -38.10 27.31
C VAL A 297 -24.70 -37.53 28.52
N ASN A 298 -25.14 -36.27 28.46
CA ASN A 298 -25.82 -35.62 29.58
C ASN A 298 -27.26 -36.17 29.80
N SER A 299 -27.94 -36.58 28.73
CA SER A 299 -29.25 -37.26 28.83
C SER A 299 -29.14 -38.68 29.41
N ASN A 300 -28.10 -39.43 29.06
CA ASN A 300 -27.86 -40.77 29.63
C ASN A 300 -27.45 -40.73 31.11
N ALA A 301 -26.68 -39.72 31.54
CA ALA A 301 -26.33 -39.53 32.95
C ALA A 301 -27.54 -39.15 33.83
N ARG A 302 -28.51 -38.39 33.27
CA ARG A 302 -29.78 -38.10 33.96
C ARG A 302 -30.69 -39.32 34.06
N SER A 303 -30.75 -40.17 33.03
CA SER A 303 -31.55 -41.42 33.09
C SER A 303 -30.94 -42.46 34.03
N ALA A 304 -29.61 -42.56 34.15
CA ALA A 304 -28.97 -43.53 35.04
C ALA A 304 -29.15 -43.22 36.54
N ASN A 305 -29.33 -41.95 36.91
CA ASN A 305 -29.52 -41.54 38.29
C ASN A 305 -30.96 -41.69 38.80
N ILE A 306 -31.94 -42.00 37.93
CA ILE A 306 -33.35 -42.17 38.32
C ILE A 306 -33.69 -43.64 38.60
N THR A 307 -32.84 -44.60 38.18
CA THR A 307 -33.19 -46.03 38.21
C THR A 307 -32.53 -46.87 39.33
N SER A 308 -31.74 -46.30 40.25
CA SER A 308 -31.07 -47.08 41.33
C SER A 308 -31.71 -46.98 42.72
N GLN A 309 -32.87 -46.35 42.85
CA GLN A 309 -33.69 -46.40 44.08
C GLN A 309 -35.00 -47.15 43.84
N ALA A 310 -34.96 -48.48 43.83
CA ALA A 310 -36.14 -49.30 44.15
C ALA A 310 -35.75 -50.76 44.47
N SER A 311 -36.32 -51.26 45.58
CA SER A 311 -36.47 -52.68 46.02
C SER A 311 -35.26 -53.29 46.75
N ILE A 312 -35.17 -53.37 48.09
CA ILE A 312 -35.98 -54.01 49.17
C ILE A 312 -35.74 -55.55 49.32
N GLU A 313 -34.84 -55.89 50.27
CA GLU A 313 -34.91 -56.91 51.37
C GLU A 313 -34.93 -58.46 51.11
N PRO A 314 -34.73 -59.35 52.13
CA PRO A 314 -33.43 -60.02 52.41
C PRO A 314 -33.51 -61.56 52.58
N LEU A 315 -32.37 -62.28 52.68
CA LEU A 315 -32.32 -63.60 53.35
C LEU A 315 -30.89 -64.08 53.67
N PHE A 316 -30.75 -64.72 54.85
CA PHE A 316 -29.60 -65.48 55.42
C PHE A 316 -28.39 -64.67 55.92
N LEU A 317 -27.66 -65.01 56.98
CA LEU A 317 -27.74 -65.91 58.16
C LEU A 317 -26.49 -65.53 59.00
N SER A 318 -26.55 -65.67 60.34
CA SER A 318 -25.48 -65.83 61.36
C SER A 318 -24.02 -66.02 60.87
N ASP A 319 -22.94 -65.59 61.52
CA ASP A 319 -22.65 -65.13 62.89
C ASP A 319 -21.25 -64.43 62.89
N PRO A 320 -20.88 -63.71 63.96
CA PRO A 320 -19.61 -62.99 64.10
C PRO A 320 -18.60 -63.76 64.96
N GLU A 321 -17.29 -63.53 64.82
CA GLU A 321 -16.38 -63.45 65.98
C GLU A 321 -14.95 -62.98 65.65
N ARG A 322 -14.44 -62.12 66.55
CA ARG A 322 -13.03 -61.93 66.97
C ARG A 322 -12.02 -61.43 65.92
N ASP A 323 -11.04 -60.57 66.22
CA ASP A 323 -10.51 -60.11 67.50
C ASP A 323 -9.72 -58.80 67.31
N SER A 324 -9.70 -58.07 68.42
CA SER A 324 -8.75 -57.10 68.94
C SER A 324 -7.57 -56.55 68.11
N THR A 325 -7.57 -55.21 68.06
CA THR A 325 -6.53 -54.32 68.60
C THR A 325 -5.21 -54.08 67.86
N ARG A 326 -4.82 -52.80 68.01
CA ARG A 326 -3.47 -52.29 68.27
C ARG A 326 -2.63 -52.03 67.03
N ALA A 327 -1.89 -50.94 66.90
CA ALA A 327 -1.80 -49.61 67.49
C ALA A 327 -0.67 -48.94 66.69
N GLU A 328 -0.61 -47.60 66.75
CA GLU A 328 0.62 -46.80 66.58
C GLU A 328 1.30 -46.89 65.20
N GLY A 329 1.97 -45.87 64.68
CA GLY A 329 2.30 -44.53 65.11
C GLY A 329 2.96 -43.88 63.88
N VAL A 330 2.66 -42.62 63.62
CA VAL A 330 3.57 -41.51 63.95
C VAL A 330 4.70 -41.31 62.93
N ARG A 331 4.48 -40.25 62.12
CA ARG A 331 5.37 -39.12 61.80
C ARG A 331 6.34 -39.11 60.61
N SER A 332 6.10 -38.04 59.83
CA SER A 332 7.00 -36.97 59.33
C SER A 332 8.17 -37.39 58.45
N ARG A 333 8.21 -36.99 57.17
CA ARG A 333 8.42 -35.62 56.63
C ARG A 333 9.65 -34.92 57.22
N VAL A 334 10.72 -34.95 56.44
CA VAL A 334 11.39 -33.74 55.92
C VAL A 334 11.33 -33.82 54.40
#